data_AF-A0A9D2CJR4-F1
#
_entry.id   AF-A0A9D2CJR4-F1
#
_cell.length_a   1.000
_cell.length_b   1.000
_cell.length_c   1.000
_cell.angle_alpha   90.00
_cell.angle_beta   90.00
_cell.angle_gamma   90.00
#
_symmetry.space_group_name_H-M   'P 1'
#
loop_
_entity.id
_entity.type
_entity.pdbx_description
1 polymer ?
#
loop_
_entity_poly.entity_id
_entity_poly.type
_entity_poly.pdbx_seq_one_letter_code
_entity_poly.pdbx_strand_id
1 'polypeptide(L)'
;MLTIIEKAQKEISETGSLSVAARQQLWLALGPAEVNEQHPGPLTEAVRKRAQLALACGKKVSRVWSAYDAEDKRPQALLRKISAYLEGKCTAEELDQLLSKTDFMPLIDEERYSNAPLAALAAWSGAVTALYDEPLLNPDRIGCSEEDLDFYDWDAAWCAAVAWAGRDEDASTGKQRVEEMKFWAWYLEQAAALLGEEGYRFPKKEIRRFQEQQEPPRPVPEQADLEDFVRYMGLGELLYCAWQARDHCYVIWTVKRSMKARCPECGAEITHPKFWYGGNYLDDAFPNNDPAIRLLVKIPWLSCSDHPDANCRIIEEESINVKATWKRYLAVPGRPKEFLEELKRRRVNSYNIGESFTSLNEQTDYHHCQLIPPDIQGIRWIDPEMEEMEIHLAAFGPYVYFQNHTLEEYCRCYPDRVQTEEDGTLLLTMDRHWVRCERNGNGALTRVILRSRFMVRFDRNAEAAVKAKLLHENQCAALGEVLGCSDREVVRMSWEELRSRLSGLTRPQALAAQKKLRDNGLLCDLLPIPRRV
;
A
#
# COMPACT_ATOMS: atom_id res chain seq x y z
N MET A 1 -24.53 38.00 -6.19
CA MET A 1 -23.33 37.24 -6.63
C MET A 1 -22.43 37.13 -5.42
N LEU A 2 -21.93 35.94 -5.10
CA LEU A 2 -20.97 35.77 -4.00
C LEU A 2 -19.62 36.42 -4.36
N THR A 3 -18.97 37.08 -3.41
CA THR A 3 -17.59 37.57 -3.56
C THR A 3 -16.62 36.39 -3.76
N ILE A 4 -15.39 36.67 -4.21
CA ILE A 4 -14.41 35.59 -4.38
C ILE A 4 -14.06 34.92 -3.05
N ILE A 5 -13.98 35.69 -1.96
CA ILE A 5 -13.78 35.18 -0.60
C ILE A 5 -14.96 34.31 -0.17
N GLU A 6 -16.20 34.72 -0.43
CA GLU A 6 -17.39 33.93 -0.09
C GLU A 6 -17.45 32.60 -0.86
N LYS A 7 -17.04 32.59 -2.14
CA LYS A 7 -16.96 31.36 -2.95
C LYS A 7 -15.90 30.40 -2.39
N ALA A 8 -14.70 30.90 -2.13
CA ALA A 8 -13.62 30.09 -1.55
C ALA A 8 -14.00 29.58 -0.14
N GLN A 9 -14.64 30.41 0.69
CA GLN A 9 -15.11 30.00 2.01
C GLN A 9 -16.12 28.86 1.90
N LYS A 10 -17.08 28.96 0.97
CA LYS A 10 -18.09 27.93 0.74
C LYS A 10 -17.41 26.61 0.36
N GLU A 11 -16.48 26.64 -0.59
CA GLU A 11 -15.74 25.45 -1.02
C GLU A 11 -14.98 24.80 0.14
N ILE A 12 -14.17 25.57 0.89
CA ILE A 12 -13.44 25.06 2.05
C ILE A 12 -14.40 24.46 3.09
N SER A 13 -15.57 25.08 3.30
CA SER A 13 -16.57 24.58 4.25
C SER A 13 -17.21 23.25 3.81
N GLU A 14 -17.27 23.00 2.51
CA GLU A 14 -17.88 21.79 1.92
C GLU A 14 -16.87 20.65 1.76
N THR A 15 -15.64 20.95 1.35
CA THR A 15 -14.64 19.92 0.96
C THR A 15 -13.51 19.76 1.98
N GLY A 16 -13.27 20.79 2.79
CA GLY A 16 -12.09 20.91 3.66
C GLY A 16 -10.83 21.36 2.94
N SER A 17 -10.91 21.61 1.63
CA SER A 17 -9.78 21.97 0.79
C SER A 17 -10.14 23.16 -0.12
N LEU A 18 -9.14 23.69 -0.81
CA LEU A 18 -9.33 24.78 -1.78
C LEU A 18 -8.67 24.35 -3.09
N SER A 19 -9.45 24.14 -4.15
CA SER A 19 -8.98 23.66 -5.45
C SER A 19 -8.05 24.65 -6.17
N VAL A 20 -7.25 24.15 -7.12
CA VAL A 20 -6.42 24.96 -8.03
C VAL A 20 -7.28 26.05 -8.68
N ALA A 21 -8.46 25.70 -9.20
CA ALA A 21 -9.35 26.66 -9.84
C ALA A 21 -9.77 27.80 -8.90
N ALA A 22 -10.05 27.51 -7.63
CA ALA A 22 -10.37 28.52 -6.64
C ALA A 22 -9.15 29.38 -6.26
N ARG A 23 -7.95 28.77 -6.17
CA ARG A 23 -6.69 29.49 -5.95
C ARG A 23 -6.37 30.43 -7.12
N GLN A 24 -6.53 29.99 -8.37
CA GLN A 24 -6.38 30.80 -9.58
C GLN A 24 -7.30 32.03 -9.55
N GLN A 25 -8.57 31.87 -9.17
CA GLN A 25 -9.49 33.00 -9.07
C GLN A 25 -9.10 33.99 -7.96
N LEU A 26 -8.62 33.52 -6.81
CA LEU A 26 -8.10 34.38 -5.74
C LEU A 26 -6.86 35.15 -6.21
N TRP A 27 -5.93 34.49 -6.90
CA TRP A 27 -4.72 35.11 -7.40
C TRP A 27 -4.99 36.17 -8.48
N LEU A 28 -5.95 35.93 -9.37
CA LEU A 28 -6.40 36.93 -10.35
C LEU A 28 -7.12 38.11 -9.70
N ALA A 29 -7.77 37.90 -8.55
CA ALA A 29 -8.35 38.99 -7.77
C ALA A 29 -7.29 39.90 -7.12
N LEU A 30 -6.07 39.39 -6.88
CA LEU A 30 -4.95 40.19 -6.36
C LEU A 30 -4.32 41.13 -7.42
N GLY A 31 -4.68 40.96 -8.69
CA GLY A 31 -4.26 41.80 -9.82
C GLY A 31 -3.98 40.99 -11.09
N PRO A 32 -3.66 41.66 -12.22
CA PRO A 32 -3.38 40.99 -13.48
C PRO A 32 -2.22 39.99 -13.35
N ALA A 33 -2.30 38.87 -14.08
CA ALA A 33 -1.23 37.89 -14.17
C ALA A 33 -0.11 38.42 -15.08
N GLU A 34 1.15 38.25 -14.66
CA GLU A 34 2.35 38.72 -15.35
C GLU A 34 3.40 37.59 -15.45
N VAL A 35 2.93 36.36 -15.66
CA VAL A 35 3.74 35.14 -15.67
C VAL A 35 4.84 35.22 -16.74
N ASN A 36 6.09 35.00 -16.32
CA ASN A 36 7.24 34.91 -17.21
C ASN A 36 8.19 33.80 -16.72
N GLU A 37 8.08 32.62 -17.33
CA GLU A 37 8.87 31.44 -16.94
C GLU A 37 10.34 31.51 -17.38
N GLN A 38 10.73 32.48 -18.22
CA GLN A 38 12.07 32.54 -18.82
C GLN A 38 13.00 33.49 -18.06
N HIS A 39 12.47 34.62 -17.58
CA HIS A 39 13.26 35.67 -16.95
C HIS A 39 12.50 36.30 -15.79
N PRO A 40 13.19 36.70 -14.70
CA PRO A 40 12.54 37.42 -13.61
C PRO A 40 11.80 38.66 -14.11
N GLY A 41 10.52 38.76 -13.78
CA GLY A 41 9.66 39.88 -14.15
C GLY A 41 9.76 41.05 -13.17
N PRO A 42 9.18 42.21 -13.51
CA PRO A 42 9.08 43.32 -12.56
C PRO A 42 8.21 42.92 -11.36
N LEU A 43 8.62 43.30 -10.14
CA LEU A 43 7.81 43.11 -8.93
C LEU A 43 6.68 44.15 -8.85
N THR A 44 5.67 43.99 -9.71
CA THR A 44 4.46 44.82 -9.70
C THR A 44 3.65 44.60 -8.41
N GLU A 45 2.65 45.43 -8.16
CA GLU A 45 1.83 45.28 -6.96
C GLU A 45 1.09 43.94 -6.93
N ALA A 46 0.64 43.45 -8.08
CA ALA A 46 -0.06 42.16 -8.22
C ALA A 46 0.88 40.99 -7.88
N VAL A 47 2.06 40.95 -8.51
CA VAL A 47 3.11 39.95 -8.26
C VAL A 47 3.55 40.01 -6.81
N ARG A 48 3.75 41.22 -6.25
CA ARG A 48 4.11 41.41 -4.84
C ARG A 48 3.08 40.81 -3.90
N LYS A 49 1.78 41.03 -4.12
CA LYS A 49 0.71 40.44 -3.29
C LYS A 49 0.71 38.91 -3.36
N ARG A 50 0.83 38.32 -4.55
CA ARG A 50 0.90 36.86 -4.72
C ARG A 50 2.15 36.27 -4.05
N ALA A 51 3.30 36.90 -4.23
CA ALA A 51 4.55 36.50 -3.58
C ALA A 51 4.49 36.64 -2.05
N GLN A 52 3.82 37.67 -1.52
CA GLN A 52 3.58 37.81 -0.08
C GLN A 52 2.72 36.66 0.47
N LEU A 53 1.69 36.25 -0.27
CA LEU A 53 0.83 35.13 0.09
C LEU A 53 1.58 33.79 0.06
N ALA A 54 2.37 33.54 -1.00
CA ALA A 54 3.21 32.35 -1.14
C ALA A 54 4.29 32.29 -0.04
N LEU A 55 4.96 33.42 0.25
CA LEU A 55 5.90 33.55 1.35
C LEU A 55 5.26 33.24 2.71
N ALA A 56 4.01 33.68 2.93
CA ALA A 56 3.29 33.37 4.16
C ALA A 56 3.07 31.85 4.29
N CYS A 57 2.76 31.16 3.19
CA CYS A 57 2.57 29.70 3.17
C CYS A 57 3.86 28.98 3.59
N GLY A 58 5.00 29.30 2.97
CA GLY A 58 6.29 28.72 3.36
C GLY A 58 6.67 29.04 4.81
N LYS A 59 6.40 30.25 5.30
CA LYS A 59 6.60 30.62 6.72
C LYS A 59 5.73 29.80 7.68
N LYS A 60 4.48 29.50 7.31
CA LYS A 60 3.54 28.71 8.12
C LYS A 60 4.07 27.31 8.40
N VAL A 61 4.67 26.67 7.39
CA VAL A 61 5.18 25.29 7.47
C VAL A 61 6.67 25.19 7.77
N SER A 62 7.37 26.31 7.94
CA SER A 62 8.81 26.30 8.23
C SER A 62 9.19 25.45 9.47
N ARG A 63 8.30 25.36 10.46
CA ARG A 63 8.50 24.50 11.64
C ARG A 63 8.34 23.00 11.35
N VAL A 64 7.52 22.64 10.36
CA VAL A 64 7.40 21.24 9.91
C VAL A 64 8.73 20.79 9.35
N TRP A 65 9.32 21.60 8.46
CA TRP A 65 10.66 21.34 7.93
C TRP A 65 11.72 21.27 9.03
N SER A 66 11.77 22.24 9.95
CA SER A 66 12.76 22.22 11.04
C SER A 66 12.63 21.04 12.01
N ALA A 67 11.45 20.43 12.11
CA ALA A 67 11.27 19.20 12.89
C ALA A 67 11.77 17.97 12.13
N TYR A 68 11.67 18.00 10.81
CA TYR A 68 12.11 16.94 9.91
C TYR A 68 13.64 16.95 9.70
N ASP A 69 14.18 18.08 9.23
CA ASP A 69 15.62 18.29 9.10
C ASP A 69 16.00 19.66 9.69
N ALA A 70 16.50 19.61 10.91
CA ALA A 70 16.93 20.80 11.62
C ALA A 70 18.23 21.38 11.06
N GLU A 71 19.07 20.60 10.38
CA GLU A 71 20.40 21.05 9.90
C GLU A 71 20.32 21.69 8.52
N ASP A 72 19.41 21.24 7.66
CA ASP A 72 19.18 21.86 6.37
C ASP A 72 18.45 23.21 6.50
N LYS A 73 19.22 24.28 6.29
CA LYS A 73 18.73 25.68 6.34
C LYS A 73 18.31 26.24 4.99
N ARG A 74 18.34 25.47 3.90
CA ARG A 74 18.03 25.96 2.55
C ARG A 74 16.61 26.56 2.47
N PRO A 75 15.54 25.95 3.02
CA PRO A 75 14.20 26.56 2.98
C PRO A 75 14.13 27.88 3.75
N GLN A 76 14.74 27.97 4.94
CA GLN A 76 14.73 29.21 5.73
C GLN A 76 15.58 30.31 5.05
N ALA A 77 16.66 29.93 4.36
CA ALA A 77 17.44 30.87 3.55
C ALA A 77 16.60 31.45 2.40
N LEU A 78 15.85 30.60 1.68
CA LEU A 78 14.90 31.05 0.65
C LEU A 78 13.85 32.00 1.23
N LEU A 79 13.14 31.63 2.29
CA LEU A 79 12.10 32.47 2.92
C LEU A 79 12.64 33.85 3.36
N ARG A 80 13.88 33.90 3.87
CA ARG A 80 14.55 35.16 4.22
C ARG A 80 14.90 35.97 2.98
N LYS A 81 15.41 35.34 1.92
CA LYS A 81 15.78 36.02 0.67
C LYS A 81 14.56 36.54 -0.08
N ILE A 82 13.45 35.79 -0.10
CA ILE A 82 12.15 36.27 -0.62
C ILE A 82 11.69 37.51 0.17
N SER A 83 11.73 37.46 1.51
CA SER A 83 11.34 38.62 2.33
C SER A 83 12.20 39.85 2.02
N ALA A 84 13.52 39.67 1.91
CA ALA A 84 14.44 40.75 1.55
C ALA A 84 14.16 41.31 0.14
N TYR A 85 13.83 40.46 -0.83
CA TYR A 85 13.48 40.88 -2.19
C TYR A 85 12.20 41.72 -2.20
N LEU A 86 11.15 41.26 -1.51
CA LEU A 86 9.88 41.99 -1.42
C LEU A 86 10.00 43.34 -0.70
N GLU A 87 11.00 43.48 0.17
CA GLU A 87 11.34 44.73 0.89
C GLU A 87 12.32 45.62 0.10
N GLY A 88 12.77 45.21 -1.10
CA GLY A 88 13.75 45.93 -1.91
C GLY A 88 15.17 45.91 -1.36
N LYS A 89 15.50 44.96 -0.48
CA LYS A 89 16.81 44.80 0.17
C LYS A 89 17.76 43.85 -0.56
N CYS A 90 17.28 43.09 -1.53
CA CYS A 90 18.10 42.31 -2.45
C CYS A 90 17.52 42.37 -3.87
N THR A 91 18.34 42.08 -4.87
CA THR A 91 17.91 42.09 -6.28
C THR A 91 17.24 40.77 -6.69
N ALA A 92 16.58 40.77 -7.85
CA ALA A 92 15.98 39.58 -8.43
C ALA A 92 17.06 38.54 -8.77
N GLU A 93 18.20 38.97 -9.31
CA GLU A 93 19.33 38.11 -9.65
C GLU A 93 19.92 37.41 -8.42
N GLU A 94 19.96 38.09 -7.27
CA GLU A 94 20.44 37.47 -6.05
C GLU A 94 19.49 36.40 -5.49
N LEU A 95 18.17 36.59 -5.66
CA LEU A 95 17.17 35.59 -5.27
C LEU A 95 17.19 34.42 -6.27
N ASP A 96 17.25 34.70 -7.56
CA ASP A 96 17.35 33.70 -8.63
C ASP A 96 18.61 32.83 -8.50
N GLN A 97 19.76 33.45 -8.18
CA GLN A 97 20.99 32.71 -7.95
C GLN A 97 20.88 31.73 -6.76
N LEU A 98 20.14 32.08 -5.71
CA LEU A 98 19.88 31.18 -4.59
C LEU A 98 18.90 30.07 -4.99
N LEU A 99 17.82 30.42 -5.70
CA LEU A 99 16.81 29.48 -6.17
C LEU A 99 17.42 28.42 -7.08
N SER A 100 18.19 28.84 -8.09
CA SER A 100 18.88 27.98 -9.06
C SER A 100 19.89 27.00 -8.44
N LYS A 101 20.37 27.28 -7.22
CA LYS A 101 21.28 26.40 -6.46
C LYS A 101 20.57 25.52 -5.45
N THR A 102 19.25 25.68 -5.32
CA THR A 102 18.45 24.97 -4.33
C THR A 102 17.57 23.94 -5.02
N ASP A 103 17.88 22.67 -4.78
CA ASP A 103 17.10 21.55 -5.27
C ASP A 103 16.65 20.67 -4.09
N PHE A 104 15.33 20.48 -3.98
CA PHE A 104 14.68 19.64 -2.98
C PHE A 104 14.13 18.34 -3.57
N MET A 105 14.26 18.14 -4.87
CA MET A 105 13.58 17.06 -5.56
C MET A 105 14.07 15.65 -5.21
N PRO A 106 15.39 15.42 -5.06
CA PRO A 106 15.87 14.13 -4.57
C PRO A 106 15.23 13.72 -3.24
N LEU A 107 14.88 14.69 -2.39
CA LEU A 107 14.26 14.41 -1.10
C LEU A 107 12.79 13.98 -1.24
N ILE A 108 12.06 14.50 -2.22
CA ILE A 108 10.67 14.10 -2.48
C ILE A 108 10.63 12.68 -3.05
N ASP A 109 11.56 12.35 -3.94
CA ASP A 109 11.66 11.00 -4.53
C ASP A 109 12.10 9.94 -3.52
N GLU A 110 13.02 10.30 -2.61
CA GLU A 110 13.57 9.38 -1.59
C GLU A 110 12.58 9.14 -0.43
N GLU A 111 11.78 10.14 -0.05
CA GLU A 111 10.94 10.12 1.16
C GLU A 111 9.47 9.81 0.86
N ARG A 112 9.23 8.62 0.30
CA ARG A 112 7.90 8.15 -0.15
C ARG A 112 6.78 8.22 0.91
N TYR A 113 7.11 8.29 2.20
CA TYR A 113 6.13 8.22 3.28
C TYR A 113 6.02 9.51 4.11
N SER A 114 6.80 10.55 3.83
CA SER A 114 6.74 11.81 4.57
C SER A 114 6.26 12.96 3.70
N ASN A 115 5.34 13.77 4.24
CA ASN A 115 4.90 15.01 3.62
C ASN A 115 5.77 16.22 4.02
N ALA A 116 6.75 16.01 4.91
CA ALA A 116 7.61 17.10 5.39
C ALA A 116 8.46 17.76 4.30
N PRO A 117 9.00 17.05 3.28
CA PRO A 117 9.70 17.68 2.16
C PRO A 117 8.88 18.72 1.40
N LEU A 118 7.54 18.60 1.37
CA LEU A 118 6.67 19.61 0.75
C LEU A 118 6.72 20.97 1.49
N ALA A 119 7.16 21.01 2.75
CA ALA A 119 7.41 22.28 3.43
C ALA A 119 8.61 23.03 2.85
N ALA A 120 9.65 22.31 2.39
CA ALA A 120 10.77 22.90 1.67
C ALA A 120 10.34 23.36 0.27
N LEU A 121 9.54 22.55 -0.42
CA LEU A 121 9.01 22.90 -1.74
C LEU A 121 8.11 24.13 -1.67
N ALA A 122 7.31 24.31 -0.62
CA ALA A 122 6.53 25.54 -0.43
C ALA A 122 7.40 26.81 -0.35
N ALA A 123 8.61 26.72 0.21
CA ALA A 123 9.56 27.83 0.21
C ALA A 123 10.19 28.07 -1.17
N TRP A 124 10.45 27.00 -1.92
CA TRP A 124 10.95 27.05 -3.29
C TRP A 124 9.91 27.66 -4.24
N SER A 125 8.68 27.15 -4.25
CA SER A 125 7.57 27.70 -5.05
C SER A 125 7.29 29.16 -4.67
N GLY A 126 7.45 29.53 -3.40
CA GLY A 126 7.34 30.94 -3.00
C GLY A 126 8.41 31.87 -3.60
N ALA A 127 9.62 31.36 -3.86
CA ALA A 127 10.65 32.11 -4.58
C ALA A 127 10.35 32.17 -6.09
N VAL A 128 9.80 31.10 -6.67
CA VAL A 128 9.29 31.10 -8.05
C VAL A 128 8.21 32.17 -8.22
N THR A 129 7.18 32.18 -7.38
CA THR A 129 6.12 33.20 -7.44
C THR A 129 6.68 34.63 -7.31
N ALA A 130 7.73 34.82 -6.50
CA ALA A 130 8.36 36.14 -6.34
C ALA A 130 9.13 36.61 -7.58
N LEU A 131 9.79 35.70 -8.31
CA LEU A 131 10.61 36.03 -9.48
C LEU A 131 9.80 36.04 -10.78
N TYR A 132 8.89 35.09 -10.95
CA TYR A 132 8.28 34.75 -12.24
C TYR A 132 6.76 34.90 -12.25
N ASP A 133 6.17 35.41 -11.15
CA ASP A 133 4.73 35.33 -10.85
C ASP A 133 4.25 33.86 -10.71
N GLU A 134 2.96 33.65 -10.48
CA GLU A 134 2.37 32.31 -10.24
C GLU A 134 2.23 31.49 -11.54
N PRO A 135 3.02 30.40 -11.75
CA PRO A 135 3.00 29.64 -13.01
C PRO A 135 1.62 29.07 -13.35
N LEU A 136 0.80 28.73 -12.35
CA LEU A 136 -0.56 28.24 -12.56
C LEU A 136 -1.53 29.30 -13.12
N LEU A 137 -1.10 30.55 -13.30
CA LEU A 137 -1.85 31.57 -14.05
C LEU A 137 -1.48 31.64 -15.54
N ASN A 138 -0.54 30.81 -16.01
CA ASN A 138 -0.27 30.66 -17.43
C ASN A 138 -1.54 30.18 -18.16
N PRO A 139 -1.95 30.79 -19.30
CA PRO A 139 -3.15 30.41 -20.03
C PRO A 139 -3.33 28.91 -20.28
N ASP A 140 -2.24 28.17 -20.50
CA ASP A 140 -2.26 26.73 -20.77
C ASP A 140 -2.58 25.88 -19.52
N ARG A 141 -2.55 26.49 -18.33
CA ARG A 141 -2.80 25.84 -17.03
C ARG A 141 -4.10 26.31 -16.37
N ILE A 142 -4.84 27.24 -16.97
CA ILE A 142 -6.11 27.72 -16.42
C ILE A 142 -7.15 26.60 -16.44
N GLY A 143 -7.73 26.29 -15.27
CA GLY A 143 -8.75 25.26 -15.13
C GLY A 143 -8.22 23.84 -15.00
N CYS A 144 -6.92 23.63 -14.83
CA CYS A 144 -6.39 22.33 -14.43
C CYS A 144 -6.85 21.95 -13.00
N SER A 145 -6.82 20.65 -12.73
CA SER A 145 -7.00 20.08 -11.41
C SER A 145 -5.65 19.74 -10.77
N GLU A 146 -5.60 19.56 -9.45
CA GLU A 146 -4.40 19.07 -8.76
C GLU A 146 -3.85 17.76 -9.35
N GLU A 147 -4.72 16.96 -9.96
CA GLU A 147 -4.39 15.65 -10.54
C GLU A 147 -3.66 15.75 -11.88
N ASP A 148 -3.78 16.89 -12.56
CA ASP A 148 -3.09 17.18 -13.82
C ASP A 148 -1.67 17.70 -13.58
N LEU A 149 -1.32 18.00 -12.32
CA LEU A 149 -0.06 18.63 -11.93
C LEU A 149 0.92 17.61 -11.36
N ASP A 150 2.17 17.69 -11.79
CA ASP A 150 3.26 17.02 -11.10
C ASP A 150 3.68 17.79 -9.83
N PHE A 151 4.58 17.20 -9.05
CA PHE A 151 5.09 17.86 -7.85
C PHE A 151 5.78 19.21 -8.14
N TYR A 152 6.34 19.41 -9.34
CA TYR A 152 7.03 20.66 -9.71
C TYR A 152 6.04 21.80 -9.98
N ASP A 153 4.86 21.46 -10.46
CA ASP A 153 3.82 22.42 -10.82
C ASP A 153 2.91 22.81 -9.65
N TRP A 154 3.12 22.21 -8.47
CA TRP A 154 2.38 22.57 -7.27
C TRP A 154 2.81 23.93 -6.71
N ASP A 155 1.80 24.78 -6.49
CA ASP A 155 1.99 26.09 -5.89
C ASP A 155 2.37 26.02 -4.40
N ALA A 156 2.89 27.13 -3.89
CA ALA A 156 3.33 27.22 -2.51
C ALA A 156 2.23 26.94 -1.48
N ALA A 157 0.96 27.25 -1.79
CA ALA A 157 -0.13 27.04 -0.86
C ALA A 157 -0.50 25.55 -0.78
N TRP A 158 -0.54 24.84 -1.91
CA TRP A 158 -0.81 23.40 -1.92
C TRP A 158 0.29 22.61 -1.20
N CYS A 159 1.55 22.85 -1.53
CA CYS A 159 2.70 22.23 -0.86
C CYS A 159 2.65 22.45 0.67
N ALA A 160 2.33 23.67 1.10
CA ALA A 160 2.20 23.99 2.51
C ALA A 160 0.96 23.35 3.17
N ALA A 161 -0.16 23.25 2.47
CA ALA A 161 -1.37 22.60 3.00
C ALA A 161 -1.11 21.12 3.30
N VAL A 162 -0.51 20.40 2.36
CA VAL A 162 -0.20 18.97 2.50
C VAL A 162 0.85 18.76 3.60
N ALA A 163 1.92 19.56 3.63
CA ALA A 163 2.92 19.49 4.70
C ALA A 163 2.33 19.80 6.07
N TRP A 164 1.41 20.78 6.15
CA TRP A 164 0.74 21.14 7.40
C TRP A 164 -0.19 20.02 7.88
N ALA A 165 -0.99 19.45 6.99
CA ALA A 165 -1.91 18.37 7.29
C ALA A 165 -1.16 17.10 7.74
N GLY A 166 -0.05 16.78 7.07
CA GLY A 166 0.78 15.60 7.34
C GLY A 166 1.84 15.75 8.42
N ARG A 167 1.90 16.88 9.15
CA ARG A 167 2.94 17.14 10.16
C ARG A 167 2.91 16.21 11.39
N ASP A 168 1.76 15.58 11.63
CA ASP A 168 1.57 14.55 12.64
C ASP A 168 1.35 13.23 11.90
N GLU A 169 2.43 12.46 11.76
CA GLU A 169 2.43 11.19 11.02
C GLU A 169 1.54 10.13 11.70
N ASP A 170 1.24 10.28 12.99
CA ASP A 170 0.32 9.42 13.75
C ASP A 170 -1.16 9.84 13.60
N ALA A 171 -1.44 10.99 12.97
CA ALA A 171 -2.79 11.48 12.79
C ALA A 171 -3.59 10.62 11.81
N SER A 172 -4.83 10.33 12.16
CA SER A 172 -5.84 9.78 11.26
C SER A 172 -6.09 10.67 10.03
N THR A 173 -6.48 10.06 8.91
CA THR A 173 -6.91 10.80 7.70
C THR A 173 -7.96 11.87 8.00
N GLY A 174 -8.95 11.60 8.85
CA GLY A 174 -9.95 12.59 9.27
C GLY A 174 -9.33 13.82 9.95
N LYS A 175 -8.48 13.59 10.97
CA LYS A 175 -7.70 14.69 11.59
C LYS A 175 -6.80 15.42 10.60
N GLN A 176 -6.12 14.73 9.69
CA GLN A 176 -5.29 15.37 8.66
C GLN A 176 -6.13 16.28 7.77
N ARG A 177 -7.32 15.83 7.31
CA ARG A 177 -8.27 16.67 6.55
C ARG A 177 -8.75 17.89 7.33
N VAL A 178 -8.98 17.74 8.64
CA VAL A 178 -9.33 18.88 9.51
C VAL A 178 -8.17 19.86 9.65
N GLU A 179 -6.94 19.37 9.73
CA GLU A 179 -5.74 20.22 9.77
C GLU A 179 -5.50 20.93 8.43
N GLU A 180 -5.75 20.25 7.31
CA GLU A 180 -5.75 20.84 5.97
C GLU A 180 -6.79 21.97 5.86
N MET A 181 -8.03 21.72 6.30
CA MET A 181 -9.06 22.75 6.34
C MET A 181 -8.65 23.96 7.18
N LYS A 182 -8.03 23.73 8.35
CA LYS A 182 -7.50 24.82 9.18
C LYS A 182 -6.39 25.61 8.48
N PHE A 183 -5.57 24.96 7.66
CA PHE A 183 -4.61 25.64 6.81
C PHE A 183 -5.33 26.52 5.78
N TRP A 184 -6.30 25.98 5.04
CA TRP A 184 -7.03 26.74 4.02
C TRP A 184 -7.85 27.89 4.59
N ALA A 185 -8.47 27.70 5.76
CA ALA A 185 -9.12 28.76 6.51
C ALA A 185 -8.14 29.90 6.83
N TRP A 186 -6.94 29.56 7.31
CA TRP A 186 -5.88 30.55 7.56
C TRP A 186 -5.39 31.21 6.27
N TYR A 187 -5.21 30.44 5.19
CA TYR A 187 -4.80 30.94 3.88
C TYR A 187 -5.80 31.98 3.34
N LEU A 188 -7.10 31.68 3.43
CA LEU A 188 -8.16 32.59 3.00
C LEU A 188 -8.16 33.90 3.81
N GLU A 189 -7.85 33.84 5.11
CA GLU A 189 -7.65 35.03 5.94
C GLU A 189 -6.44 35.87 5.48
N GLN A 190 -5.34 35.24 5.04
CA GLN A 190 -4.20 35.96 4.48
C GLN A 190 -4.55 36.60 3.13
N ALA A 191 -5.23 35.86 2.25
CA ALA A 191 -5.67 36.35 0.95
C ALA A 191 -6.65 37.53 1.06
N ALA A 192 -7.63 37.44 1.98
CA ALA A 192 -8.60 38.50 2.23
C ALA A 192 -7.93 39.80 2.68
N ALA A 193 -6.92 39.74 3.54
CA ALA A 193 -6.16 40.91 3.96
C ALA A 193 -5.46 41.61 2.78
N LEU A 194 -4.87 40.83 1.85
CA LEU A 194 -4.22 41.36 0.65
C LEU A 194 -5.20 41.95 -0.37
N LEU A 195 -6.47 41.50 -0.35
CA LEU A 195 -7.58 42.03 -1.13
C LEU A 195 -8.24 43.27 -0.50
N GLY A 196 -7.77 43.70 0.68
CA GLY A 196 -8.32 44.86 1.39
C GLY A 196 -9.54 44.56 2.28
N GLU A 197 -9.90 43.29 2.48
CA GLU A 197 -10.93 42.84 3.43
C GLU A 197 -10.33 42.63 4.83
N GLU A 198 -9.72 43.69 5.37
CA GLU A 198 -9.08 43.68 6.70
C GLU A 198 -10.09 43.28 7.79
N GLY A 199 -9.79 42.21 8.54
CA GLY A 199 -10.65 41.71 9.62
C GLY A 199 -11.52 40.52 9.25
N TYR A 200 -11.52 40.06 8.00
CA TYR A 200 -12.13 38.79 7.64
C TYR A 200 -11.53 37.64 8.48
N ARG A 201 -12.42 36.80 9.03
CA ARG A 201 -12.07 35.60 9.79
C ARG A 201 -12.90 34.44 9.30
N PHE A 202 -12.26 33.31 9.04
CA PHE A 202 -12.96 32.12 8.61
C PHE A 202 -13.91 31.65 9.73
N PRO A 203 -15.19 31.35 9.45
CA PRO A 203 -16.14 31.03 10.50
C PRO A 203 -15.77 29.73 11.23
N LYS A 204 -15.38 29.84 12.52
CA LYS A 204 -15.00 28.69 13.37
C LYS A 204 -16.07 27.60 13.45
N LYS A 205 -17.35 27.96 13.27
CA LYS A 205 -18.47 27.01 13.23
C LYS A 205 -18.38 26.03 12.06
N GLU A 206 -17.87 26.45 10.90
CA GLU A 206 -17.73 25.58 9.73
C GLU A 206 -16.58 24.59 9.95
N ILE A 207 -15.48 25.02 10.59
CA ILE A 207 -14.40 24.11 10.98
C ILE A 207 -14.90 23.04 11.95
N ARG A 208 -15.72 23.41 12.94
CA ARG A 208 -16.33 22.44 13.88
C ARG A 208 -17.25 21.48 13.16
N ARG A 209 -18.14 21.99 12.30
CA ARG A 209 -19.06 21.17 11.51
C ARG A 209 -18.31 20.19 10.61
N PHE A 210 -17.27 20.65 9.92
CA PHE A 210 -16.43 19.78 9.08
C PHE A 210 -15.70 18.74 9.93
N GLN A 211 -15.14 19.13 11.08
CA GLN A 211 -14.52 18.20 12.02
C GLN A 211 -15.48 17.11 12.50
N GLU A 212 -16.74 17.46 12.80
CA GLU A 212 -17.79 16.50 13.16
C GLU A 212 -18.11 15.52 12.01
N GLN A 213 -17.88 15.93 10.76
CA GLN A 213 -18.10 15.10 9.55
C GLN A 213 -16.89 14.25 9.14
N GLN A 214 -15.65 14.67 9.45
CA GLN A 214 -14.43 13.97 9.03
C GLN A 214 -14.05 12.78 9.92
N GLU A 215 -14.73 12.64 11.05
CA GLU A 215 -14.69 11.44 11.90
C GLU A 215 -16.03 11.32 12.63
N PRO A 216 -17.16 11.06 11.92
CA PRO A 216 -18.38 10.77 12.65
C PRO A 216 -18.05 9.54 13.49
N PRO A 217 -18.20 9.59 14.84
CA PRO A 217 -17.95 8.42 15.65
C PRO A 217 -18.93 7.37 15.16
N ARG A 218 -18.43 6.40 14.39
CA ARG A 218 -19.16 5.16 14.16
C ARG A 218 -19.58 4.70 15.55
N PRO A 219 -20.87 4.46 15.79
CA PRO A 219 -21.31 4.04 17.10
C PRO A 219 -20.50 2.79 17.47
N VAL A 220 -19.77 2.87 18.59
CA VAL A 220 -19.00 1.73 19.06
C VAL A 220 -20.00 0.60 19.30
N PRO A 221 -19.77 -0.62 18.78
CA PRO A 221 -20.71 -1.71 18.95
C PRO A 221 -21.03 -1.95 20.42
N GLU A 222 -22.31 -2.12 20.73
CA GLU A 222 -22.77 -2.39 22.10
C GLU A 222 -22.18 -3.70 22.64
N GLN A 223 -22.01 -4.69 21.78
CA GLN A 223 -21.48 -6.01 22.12
C GLN A 223 -20.04 -6.17 21.65
N ALA A 224 -19.29 -7.03 22.34
CA ALA A 224 -17.90 -7.35 22.03
C ALA A 224 -17.77 -8.53 21.05
N ASP A 225 -18.70 -8.66 20.10
CA ASP A 225 -18.70 -9.74 19.09
C ASP A 225 -17.68 -9.46 17.96
N LEU A 226 -17.09 -10.53 17.40
CA LEU A 226 -16.06 -10.42 16.37
C LEU A 226 -16.59 -9.83 15.06
N GLU A 227 -17.78 -10.21 14.62
CA GLU A 227 -18.36 -9.71 13.38
C GLU A 227 -18.67 -8.21 13.47
N ASP A 228 -19.24 -7.78 14.59
CA ASP A 228 -19.50 -6.37 14.85
C ASP A 228 -18.21 -5.56 15.02
N PHE A 229 -17.19 -6.13 15.67
CA PHE A 229 -15.85 -5.53 15.72
C PHE A 229 -15.27 -5.34 14.32
N VAL A 230 -15.23 -6.38 13.47
CA VAL A 230 -14.67 -6.29 12.12
C VAL A 230 -15.43 -5.28 11.25
N ARG A 231 -16.77 -5.22 11.38
CA ARG A 231 -17.59 -4.21 10.70
C ARG A 231 -17.30 -2.80 11.19
N TYR A 232 -17.19 -2.60 12.50
CA TYR A 232 -16.81 -1.32 13.11
C TYR A 232 -15.44 -0.85 12.61
N MET A 233 -14.49 -1.79 12.55
CA MET A 233 -13.16 -1.60 12.00
C MET A 233 -13.16 -1.44 10.48
N GLY A 234 -14.28 -1.55 9.76
CA GLY A 234 -14.36 -1.27 8.32
C GLY A 234 -13.49 -2.18 7.43
N LEU A 235 -13.17 -3.40 7.87
CA LEU A 235 -12.24 -4.30 7.19
C LEU A 235 -12.94 -5.46 6.45
N GLY A 236 -14.20 -5.26 6.05
CA GLY A 236 -14.97 -6.24 5.30
C GLY A 236 -15.58 -7.31 6.18
N GLU A 237 -15.42 -8.58 5.79
CA GLU A 237 -16.02 -9.73 6.45
C GLU A 237 -14.98 -10.53 7.24
N LEU A 238 -15.37 -11.05 8.40
CA LEU A 238 -14.54 -11.95 9.21
C LEU A 238 -14.32 -13.28 8.47
N LEU A 239 -13.07 -13.73 8.41
CA LEU A 239 -12.73 -15.09 7.98
C LEU A 239 -12.58 -16.02 9.19
N TYR A 240 -11.65 -15.68 10.10
CA TYR A 240 -11.40 -16.44 11.31
C TYR A 240 -10.55 -15.64 12.31
N CYS A 241 -10.47 -16.15 13.54
CA CYS A 241 -9.54 -15.72 14.57
C CYS A 241 -8.67 -16.92 14.97
N ALA A 242 -7.35 -16.76 15.00
CA ALA A 242 -6.40 -17.80 15.39
C ALA A 242 -5.46 -17.29 16.51
N TRP A 243 -4.90 -18.22 17.27
CA TRP A 243 -3.86 -17.93 18.25
C TRP A 243 -2.48 -18.28 17.68
N GLN A 244 -1.62 -17.28 17.50
CA GLN A 244 -0.25 -17.48 17.07
C GLN A 244 0.66 -17.62 18.29
N ALA A 245 1.10 -18.85 18.58
CA ALA A 245 1.84 -19.14 19.80
C ALA A 245 3.22 -18.46 19.87
N ARG A 246 3.90 -18.32 18.74
CA ARG A 246 5.26 -17.75 18.65
C ARG A 246 5.33 -16.30 19.11
N ASP A 247 4.39 -15.48 18.63
CA ASP A 247 4.34 -14.05 18.95
C ASP A 247 3.40 -13.76 20.13
N HIS A 248 2.78 -14.80 20.70
CA HIS A 248 1.82 -14.70 21.78
C HIS A 248 0.70 -13.68 21.48
N CYS A 249 0.09 -13.82 20.30
CA CYS A 249 -0.90 -12.88 19.78
C CYS A 249 -2.13 -13.57 19.16
N TYR A 250 -3.26 -12.87 19.16
CA TYR A 250 -4.43 -13.25 18.39
C TYR A 250 -4.36 -12.63 17.00
N VAL A 251 -4.48 -13.46 15.97
CA VAL A 251 -4.54 -12.99 14.59
C VAL A 251 -5.98 -13.09 14.08
N ILE A 252 -6.53 -11.98 13.62
CA ILE A 252 -7.88 -11.89 13.07
C ILE A 252 -7.73 -11.64 11.57
N TRP A 253 -8.23 -12.56 10.76
CA TRP A 253 -8.26 -12.42 9.31
C TRP A 253 -9.63 -11.95 8.83
N THR A 254 -9.62 -10.99 7.91
CA THR A 254 -10.81 -10.47 7.25
C THR A 254 -10.60 -10.40 5.74
N VAL A 255 -11.68 -10.19 4.98
CA VAL A 255 -11.63 -10.05 3.52
C VAL A 255 -12.56 -8.95 3.04
N LYS A 256 -12.07 -8.11 2.12
CA LYS A 256 -12.90 -7.17 1.34
C LYS A 256 -13.16 -7.76 -0.04
N ARG A 257 -14.32 -8.39 -0.25
CA ARG A 257 -14.67 -9.04 -1.51
C ARG A 257 -15.03 -8.08 -2.64
N SER A 258 -15.61 -6.94 -2.28
CA SER A 258 -16.06 -5.92 -3.23
C SER A 258 -15.20 -4.68 -3.07
N MET A 259 -14.34 -4.42 -4.05
CA MET A 259 -13.70 -3.12 -4.22
C MET A 259 -13.90 -2.69 -5.67
N LYS A 260 -13.95 -1.37 -5.87
CA LYS A 260 -14.02 -0.78 -7.19
C LYS A 260 -12.81 0.12 -7.37
N ALA A 261 -12.28 0.16 -8.58
CA ALA A 261 -11.27 1.13 -8.97
C ALA A 261 -11.69 1.82 -10.26
N ARG A 262 -11.08 2.97 -10.54
CA ARG A 262 -11.20 3.67 -11.82
C ARG A 262 -9.82 3.74 -12.47
N CYS A 263 -9.74 3.38 -13.75
CA CYS A 263 -8.53 3.55 -14.53
C CYS A 263 -8.26 5.04 -14.75
N PRO A 264 -7.06 5.57 -14.44
CA PRO A 264 -6.74 6.98 -14.70
C PRO A 264 -6.62 7.30 -16.20
N GLU A 265 -6.17 6.33 -17.01
CA GLU A 265 -5.93 6.54 -18.45
C GLU A 265 -7.22 6.57 -19.28
N CYS A 266 -8.13 5.62 -19.04
CA CYS A 266 -9.35 5.46 -19.85
C CYS A 266 -10.66 5.69 -19.09
N GLY A 267 -10.60 5.95 -17.78
CA GLY A 267 -11.79 6.19 -16.95
C GLY A 267 -12.68 4.97 -16.66
N ALA A 268 -12.30 3.77 -17.14
CA ALA A 268 -13.08 2.54 -16.95
C ALA A 268 -13.19 2.14 -15.47
N GLU A 269 -14.38 1.70 -15.05
CA GLU A 269 -14.59 1.10 -13.73
C GLU A 269 -14.09 -0.36 -13.74
N ILE A 270 -13.26 -0.69 -12.76
CA ILE A 270 -12.62 -2.00 -12.60
C ILE A 270 -13.16 -2.64 -11.34
N THR A 271 -13.73 -3.83 -11.51
CA THR A 271 -14.33 -4.64 -10.43
C THR A 271 -13.68 -6.02 -10.31
N HIS A 272 -12.91 -6.42 -11.32
CA HIS A 272 -12.29 -7.74 -11.37
C HIS A 272 -10.84 -7.66 -10.88
N PRO A 273 -10.45 -8.48 -9.88
CA PRO A 273 -9.09 -8.53 -9.38
C PRO A 273 -8.12 -9.18 -10.37
N LYS A 274 -6.92 -8.61 -10.49
CA LYS A 274 -5.76 -9.26 -11.13
C LYS A 274 -5.16 -10.33 -10.22
N PHE A 275 -5.02 -10.01 -8.94
CA PHE A 275 -4.63 -10.95 -7.89
C PHE A 275 -5.16 -10.46 -6.54
N TRP A 276 -4.99 -11.26 -5.49
CA TRP A 276 -5.35 -10.91 -4.13
C TRP A 276 -4.11 -10.89 -3.25
N TYR A 277 -4.06 -9.97 -2.28
CA TYR A 277 -2.96 -9.89 -1.34
C TYR A 277 -3.46 -9.63 0.08
N GLY A 278 -2.64 -10.00 1.06
CA GLY A 278 -2.86 -9.71 2.47
C GLY A 278 -2.15 -8.42 2.86
N GLY A 279 -2.83 -7.57 3.63
CA GLY A 279 -2.27 -6.41 4.29
C GLY A 279 -2.42 -6.51 5.80
N ASN A 280 -1.44 -6.01 6.54
CA ASN A 280 -1.55 -5.82 7.98
C ASN A 280 -2.06 -4.41 8.26
N TYR A 281 -3.21 -4.33 8.92
CA TYR A 281 -3.90 -3.06 9.20
C TYR A 281 -3.79 -2.65 10.67
N LEU A 282 -3.43 -3.56 11.57
CA LEU A 282 -3.21 -3.27 12.99
C LEU A 282 -2.32 -4.33 13.61
N ASP A 283 -1.24 -3.89 14.24
CA ASP A 283 -0.54 -4.61 15.31
C ASP A 283 -0.61 -3.73 16.55
N ASP A 284 -1.30 -4.19 17.60
CA ASP A 284 -1.40 -3.45 18.86
C ASP A 284 -1.64 -4.40 20.04
N ALA A 285 -1.45 -3.90 21.26
CA ALA A 285 -1.65 -4.68 22.48
C ALA A 285 -2.94 -4.28 23.20
N PHE A 286 -3.51 -5.23 23.94
CA PHE A 286 -4.48 -4.90 24.98
C PHE A 286 -3.78 -4.13 26.13
N PRO A 287 -4.53 -3.33 26.91
CA PRO A 287 -4.00 -2.69 28.12
C PRO A 287 -3.43 -3.73 29.11
N ASN A 288 -2.47 -3.33 29.95
CA ASN A 288 -1.90 -4.14 31.05
C ASN A 288 -1.06 -5.38 30.65
N ASN A 289 -0.35 -5.33 29.52
CA ASN A 289 0.50 -6.43 29.01
C ASN A 289 -0.27 -7.73 28.69
N ASP A 290 -1.56 -7.62 28.37
CA ASP A 290 -2.35 -8.72 27.80
C ASP A 290 -1.83 -9.07 26.37
N PRO A 291 -2.18 -10.26 25.82
CA PRO A 291 -1.69 -10.70 24.51
C PRO A 291 -1.96 -9.68 23.40
N ALA A 292 -1.06 -9.57 22.42
CA ALA A 292 -1.26 -8.65 21.30
C ALA A 292 -2.37 -9.13 20.35
N ILE A 293 -2.87 -8.21 19.52
CA ILE A 293 -3.71 -8.53 18.37
C ILE A 293 -3.02 -8.12 17.07
N ARG A 294 -3.27 -8.91 16.03
CA ARG A 294 -2.91 -8.60 14.65
C ARG A 294 -4.15 -8.69 13.77
N LEU A 295 -4.47 -7.62 13.05
CA LEU A 295 -5.64 -7.55 12.18
C LEU A 295 -5.18 -7.54 10.72
N LEU A 296 -5.42 -8.65 10.04
CA LEU A 296 -5.00 -8.90 8.68
C LEU A 296 -6.21 -8.85 7.76
N VAL A 297 -6.05 -8.16 6.63
CA VAL A 297 -7.12 -7.99 5.65
C VAL A 297 -6.64 -8.49 4.31
N LYS A 298 -7.46 -9.31 3.68
CA LYS A 298 -7.27 -9.67 2.29
C LYS A 298 -8.04 -8.74 1.38
N ILE A 299 -7.34 -8.16 0.41
CA ILE A 299 -7.91 -7.20 -0.54
C ILE A 299 -7.52 -7.54 -1.99
N PRO A 300 -8.41 -7.23 -2.95
CA PRO A 300 -8.13 -7.41 -4.37
C PRO A 300 -7.18 -6.33 -4.88
N TRP A 301 -6.19 -6.73 -5.68
CA TRP A 301 -5.45 -5.82 -6.54
C TRP A 301 -6.22 -5.64 -7.85
N LEU A 302 -6.71 -4.43 -8.11
CA LEU A 302 -7.47 -4.07 -9.30
C LEU A 302 -6.55 -3.43 -10.34
N SER A 303 -6.61 -3.89 -11.59
CA SER A 303 -5.83 -3.31 -12.70
C SER A 303 -6.65 -3.26 -13.98
N CYS A 304 -6.46 -2.23 -14.80
CA CYS A 304 -7.06 -2.14 -16.12
C CYS A 304 -6.43 -3.19 -17.06
N SER A 305 -7.24 -3.90 -17.84
CA SER A 305 -6.75 -4.86 -18.84
C SER A 305 -5.97 -4.16 -19.98
N ASP A 306 -6.44 -2.98 -20.36
CA ASP A 306 -5.89 -2.22 -21.49
C ASP A 306 -4.68 -1.37 -21.06
N HIS A 307 -4.59 -1.06 -19.77
CA HIS A 307 -3.53 -0.24 -19.17
C HIS A 307 -2.98 -0.96 -17.92
N PRO A 308 -2.23 -2.07 -18.08
CA PRO A 308 -1.83 -2.94 -16.97
C PRO A 308 -0.86 -2.28 -15.98
N ASP A 309 -0.16 -1.24 -16.41
CA ASP A 309 0.80 -0.47 -15.62
C ASP A 309 0.17 0.77 -14.97
N ALA A 310 -1.08 1.11 -15.31
CA ALA A 310 -1.77 2.25 -14.73
C ALA A 310 -2.13 1.98 -13.26
N ASN A 311 -1.77 2.92 -12.38
CA ASN A 311 -2.11 2.85 -10.96
C ASN A 311 -3.59 3.17 -10.76
N CYS A 312 -4.43 2.14 -10.82
CA CYS A 312 -5.88 2.28 -10.77
C CYS A 312 -6.31 2.78 -9.38
N ARG A 313 -7.00 3.92 -9.34
CA ARG A 313 -7.43 4.53 -8.08
C ARG A 313 -8.63 3.77 -7.53
N ILE A 314 -8.55 3.29 -6.30
CA ILE A 314 -9.69 2.71 -5.59
C ILE A 314 -10.74 3.80 -5.42
N ILE A 315 -11.97 3.52 -5.85
CA ILE A 315 -13.12 4.39 -5.62
C ILE A 315 -13.43 4.30 -4.13
N GLU A 316 -13.19 5.40 -3.41
CA GLU A 316 -13.08 5.44 -1.95
C GLU A 316 -14.21 4.69 -1.20
N GLU A 317 -13.81 3.78 -0.31
CA GLU A 317 -14.49 3.59 0.97
C GLU A 317 -13.78 4.53 1.97
N GLU A 318 -14.51 5.18 2.87
CA GLU A 318 -13.96 6.08 3.90
C GLU A 318 -12.65 5.53 4.51
N SER A 319 -11.54 6.26 4.35
CA SER A 319 -10.28 5.92 5.03
C SER A 319 -10.47 6.03 6.53
N ILE A 320 -10.25 4.93 7.23
CA ILE A 320 -10.35 4.82 8.69
C ILE A 320 -8.97 4.67 9.32
N ASN A 321 -8.71 5.42 10.39
CA ASN A 321 -7.54 5.14 11.21
C ASN A 321 -7.87 3.94 12.13
N VAL A 322 -7.35 2.78 11.75
CA VAL A 322 -7.58 1.50 12.42
C VAL A 322 -7.09 1.53 13.88
N LYS A 323 -5.94 2.17 14.15
CA LYS A 323 -5.38 2.30 15.51
C LYS A 323 -6.21 3.20 16.42
N ALA A 324 -6.68 4.33 15.93
CA ALA A 324 -7.58 5.22 16.68
C ALA A 324 -8.94 4.55 16.93
N THR A 325 -9.43 3.80 15.94
CA THR A 325 -10.68 3.03 16.04
C THR A 325 -10.57 1.91 17.06
N TRP A 326 -9.44 1.19 17.08
CA TRP A 326 -9.10 0.22 18.11
C TRP A 326 -9.08 0.83 19.52
N LYS A 327 -8.42 1.98 19.72
CA LYS A 327 -8.40 2.67 21.01
C LYS A 327 -9.79 3.09 21.49
N ARG A 328 -10.64 3.58 20.57
CA ARG A 328 -12.05 3.93 20.88
C ARG A 328 -12.87 2.71 21.26
N TYR A 329 -12.71 1.61 20.54
CA TYR A 329 -13.37 0.34 20.86
C TYR A 329 -13.03 -0.10 22.30
N LEU A 330 -11.74 -0.12 22.64
CA LEU A 330 -11.27 -0.52 23.97
C LEU A 330 -11.62 0.46 25.10
N ALA A 331 -11.91 1.73 24.79
CA ALA A 331 -12.23 2.73 25.80
C ALA A 331 -13.59 2.51 26.49
N VAL A 332 -14.45 1.65 25.92
CA VAL A 332 -15.71 1.26 26.55
C VAL A 332 -15.41 0.51 27.86
N PRO A 333 -16.01 0.92 29.01
CA PRO A 333 -15.75 0.27 30.29
C PRO A 333 -15.99 -1.25 30.24
N GLY A 334 -15.02 -2.05 30.68
CA GLY A 334 -15.10 -3.52 30.65
C GLY A 334 -14.74 -4.19 29.31
N ARG A 335 -14.75 -3.43 28.21
CA ARG A 335 -14.56 -3.96 26.85
C ARG A 335 -13.27 -4.74 26.62
N PRO A 336 -12.09 -4.34 27.13
CA PRO A 336 -10.86 -5.10 26.90
C PRO A 336 -10.98 -6.55 27.37
N LYS A 337 -11.58 -6.78 28.53
CA LYS A 337 -11.77 -8.12 29.10
C LYS A 337 -12.82 -8.91 28.31
N GLU A 338 -13.95 -8.29 28.00
CA GLU A 338 -15.03 -8.93 27.22
C GLU A 338 -14.54 -9.39 25.85
N PHE A 339 -13.81 -8.52 25.14
CA PHE A 339 -13.31 -8.83 23.82
C PHE A 339 -12.21 -9.90 23.86
N LEU A 340 -11.34 -9.89 24.88
CA LEU A 340 -10.35 -10.96 25.06
C LEU A 340 -11.01 -12.33 25.31
N GLU A 341 -12.10 -12.38 26.07
CA GLU A 341 -12.88 -13.62 26.24
C GLU A 341 -13.57 -14.04 24.94
N GLU A 342 -14.05 -13.09 24.12
CA GLU A 342 -14.57 -13.40 22.79
C GLU A 342 -13.49 -14.01 21.89
N LEU A 343 -12.29 -13.44 21.85
CA LEU A 343 -11.16 -13.99 21.08
C LEU A 343 -10.82 -15.41 21.55
N LYS A 344 -10.77 -15.66 22.87
CA LYS A 344 -10.55 -17.00 23.43
C LYS A 344 -11.64 -17.99 23.03
N ARG A 345 -12.89 -17.55 23.02
CA ARG A 345 -14.07 -18.37 22.69
C ARG A 345 -14.14 -18.71 21.20
N ARG A 346 -13.78 -17.74 20.35
CA ARG A 346 -13.90 -17.83 18.89
C ARG A 346 -12.62 -18.27 18.19
N ARG A 347 -11.49 -18.40 18.89
CA ARG A 347 -10.26 -18.87 18.28
C ARG A 347 -10.45 -20.27 17.70
N VAL A 348 -9.85 -20.48 16.53
CA VAL A 348 -9.86 -21.75 15.82
C VAL A 348 -8.44 -22.12 15.40
N ASN A 349 -8.25 -23.39 15.04
CA ASN A 349 -7.07 -23.76 14.28
C ASN A 349 -7.33 -23.45 12.81
N SER A 350 -6.43 -22.71 12.15
CA SER A 350 -6.50 -22.41 10.72
C SER A 350 -5.29 -23.00 10.00
N TYR A 351 -5.50 -23.50 8.78
CA TYR A 351 -4.43 -23.96 7.90
C TYR A 351 -4.53 -23.26 6.55
N ASN A 352 -3.53 -22.49 6.17
CA ASN A 352 -3.47 -21.82 4.88
C ASN A 352 -2.38 -22.44 3.99
N ILE A 353 -2.75 -22.78 2.76
CA ILE A 353 -1.87 -23.33 1.73
C ILE A 353 -1.64 -22.24 0.69
N GLY A 354 -0.47 -21.60 0.71
CA GLY A 354 -0.07 -20.58 -0.25
C GLY A 354 0.67 -21.14 -1.47
N GLU A 355 1.02 -20.27 -2.43
CA GLU A 355 1.84 -20.63 -3.60
C GLU A 355 3.14 -21.35 -3.19
N SER A 356 3.81 -20.79 -2.18
CA SER A 356 5.17 -21.15 -1.82
C SER A 356 5.40 -21.39 -0.34
N PHE A 357 4.32 -21.40 0.46
CA PHE A 357 4.36 -21.56 1.90
C PHE A 357 3.13 -22.31 2.40
N THR A 358 3.23 -22.83 3.62
CA THR A 358 2.08 -23.25 4.42
C THR A 358 2.06 -22.43 5.70
N SER A 359 0.88 -22.27 6.29
CA SER A 359 0.74 -21.55 7.55
C SER A 359 -0.27 -22.26 8.43
N LEU A 360 0.15 -22.62 9.64
CA LEU A 360 -0.71 -23.16 10.68
C LEU A 360 -0.86 -22.11 11.78
N ASN A 361 -2.09 -21.63 12.01
CA ASN A 361 -2.38 -20.56 12.96
C ASN A 361 -1.49 -19.32 12.76
N GLU A 362 -1.30 -18.93 11.50
CA GLU A 362 -0.45 -17.79 11.10
C GLU A 362 1.04 -17.94 11.40
N GLN A 363 1.47 -19.14 11.78
CA GLN A 363 2.88 -19.50 11.75
C GLN A 363 3.23 -20.03 10.37
N THR A 364 3.74 -19.12 9.53
CA THR A 364 4.23 -19.44 8.19
C THR A 364 5.51 -20.24 8.28
N ASP A 365 5.47 -21.44 7.73
CA ASP A 365 6.62 -22.31 7.57
C ASP A 365 6.71 -22.76 6.10
N TYR A 366 7.85 -23.32 5.70
CA TYR A 366 7.88 -24.13 4.49
C TYR A 366 7.21 -25.47 4.78
N HIS A 367 6.45 -26.02 3.82
CA HIS A 367 5.72 -27.28 4.00
C HIS A 367 6.58 -28.39 4.64
N HIS A 368 7.80 -28.58 4.12
CA HIS A 368 8.74 -29.57 4.62
C HIS A 368 9.22 -29.30 6.06
N CYS A 369 9.13 -28.08 6.57
CA CYS A 369 9.51 -27.72 7.94
C CYS A 369 8.34 -27.74 8.92
N GLN A 370 7.10 -27.91 8.45
CA GLN A 370 5.92 -27.78 9.30
C GLN A 370 6.02 -28.68 10.53
N LEU A 371 6.00 -28.03 11.69
CA LEU A 371 5.85 -28.68 12.98
C LEU A 371 4.36 -28.70 13.29
N ILE A 372 3.84 -29.89 13.61
CA ILE A 372 2.43 -30.07 14.00
C ILE A 372 2.42 -30.15 15.53
N PRO A 373 1.86 -29.13 16.23
CA PRO A 373 1.74 -29.16 17.68
C PRO A 373 0.93 -30.39 18.14
N PRO A 374 1.32 -31.05 19.26
CA PRO A 374 0.65 -32.27 19.72
C PRO A 374 -0.83 -32.12 20.06
N ASP A 375 -1.27 -30.89 20.37
CA ASP A 375 -2.64 -30.52 20.71
C ASP A 375 -3.52 -30.27 19.48
N ILE A 376 -2.95 -30.17 18.28
CA ILE A 376 -3.69 -29.98 17.04
C ILE A 376 -4.00 -31.34 16.40
N GLN A 377 -5.29 -31.67 16.35
CA GLN A 377 -5.79 -32.91 15.78
C GLN A 377 -6.12 -32.77 14.30
N GLY A 378 -6.14 -33.91 13.59
CA GLY A 378 -6.57 -33.97 12.19
C GLY A 378 -5.49 -33.61 11.17
N ILE A 379 -4.27 -33.27 11.58
CA ILE A 379 -3.13 -33.10 10.65
C ILE A 379 -2.08 -34.17 10.93
N ARG A 380 -1.56 -34.81 9.87
CA ARG A 380 -0.44 -35.75 9.99
C ARG A 380 0.35 -35.89 8.70
N TRP A 381 1.62 -36.25 8.83
CA TRP A 381 2.41 -36.73 7.69
C TRP A 381 1.93 -38.12 7.28
N ILE A 382 1.56 -38.29 6.00
CA ILE A 382 1.24 -39.61 5.42
C ILE A 382 2.54 -40.28 4.97
N ASP A 383 3.36 -39.52 4.24
CA ASP A 383 4.63 -39.98 3.67
C ASP A 383 5.67 -38.87 3.79
N PRO A 384 6.55 -38.93 4.81
CA PRO A 384 7.63 -37.95 4.97
C PRO A 384 8.68 -37.98 3.85
N GLU A 385 8.84 -39.10 3.13
CA GLU A 385 9.79 -39.20 2.03
C GLU A 385 9.29 -38.44 0.82
N MET A 386 7.98 -38.52 0.54
CA MET A 386 7.31 -37.78 -0.52
C MET A 386 6.92 -36.35 -0.12
N GLU A 387 7.14 -35.98 1.14
CA GLU A 387 6.62 -34.76 1.78
C GLU A 387 5.12 -34.61 1.51
N GLU A 388 4.37 -35.62 1.91
CA GLU A 388 2.92 -35.67 1.80
C GLU A 388 2.26 -35.63 3.18
N MET A 389 1.32 -34.70 3.31
CA MET A 389 0.61 -34.41 4.54
C MET A 389 -0.90 -34.44 4.31
N GLU A 390 -1.64 -34.93 5.30
CA GLU A 390 -3.09 -34.97 5.32
C GLU A 390 -3.65 -33.97 6.33
N ILE A 391 -4.78 -33.37 5.97
CA ILE A 391 -5.67 -32.63 6.85
C ILE A 391 -7.06 -33.27 6.75
N HIS A 392 -7.53 -33.87 7.83
CA HIS A 392 -8.85 -34.47 7.95
C HIS A 392 -9.80 -33.53 8.70
N LEU A 393 -10.76 -32.94 7.98
CA LEU A 393 -11.52 -31.78 8.46
C LEU A 393 -12.52 -32.12 9.57
N ALA A 394 -12.91 -33.40 9.72
CA ALA A 394 -13.77 -33.80 10.84
C ALA A 394 -13.08 -33.61 12.21
N ALA A 395 -11.75 -33.68 12.26
CA ALA A 395 -10.97 -33.49 13.48
C ALA A 395 -10.31 -32.09 13.54
N PHE A 396 -9.86 -31.57 12.39
CA PHE A 396 -9.22 -30.26 12.32
C PHE A 396 -10.20 -29.08 12.37
N GLY A 397 -11.37 -29.24 11.76
CA GLY A 397 -12.35 -28.18 11.52
C GLY A 397 -12.32 -27.65 10.08
N PRO A 398 -13.24 -26.73 9.74
CA PRO A 398 -13.46 -26.26 8.37
C PRO A 398 -12.47 -25.17 7.91
N TYR A 399 -11.58 -24.69 8.78
CA TYR A 399 -10.75 -23.50 8.55
C TYR A 399 -9.47 -23.83 7.76
N VAL A 400 -9.66 -24.40 6.57
CA VAL A 400 -8.59 -24.66 5.59
C VAL A 400 -8.75 -23.72 4.41
N TYR A 401 -7.69 -22.98 4.11
CA TYR A 401 -7.68 -21.93 3.09
C TYR A 401 -6.60 -22.18 2.05
N PHE A 402 -6.84 -21.69 0.83
CA PHE A 402 -5.96 -21.80 -0.33
C PHE A 402 -5.64 -20.39 -0.80
N GLN A 403 -4.40 -19.92 -0.60
CA GLN A 403 -4.05 -18.52 -0.79
C GLN A 403 -4.97 -17.57 -0.01
N ASN A 404 -5.33 -17.91 1.23
CA ASN A 404 -6.34 -17.21 2.06
C ASN A 404 -7.75 -17.14 1.41
N HIS A 405 -8.09 -18.02 0.47
CA HIS A 405 -9.45 -18.18 -0.07
C HIS A 405 -10.08 -19.45 0.49
N THR A 406 -11.40 -19.48 0.60
CA THR A 406 -12.11 -20.76 0.65
C THR A 406 -11.85 -21.57 -0.63
N LEU A 407 -12.09 -22.89 -0.61
CA LEU A 407 -11.90 -23.73 -1.80
C LEU A 407 -12.71 -23.21 -3.00
N GLU A 408 -13.97 -22.84 -2.76
CA GLU A 408 -14.89 -22.34 -3.79
C GLU A 408 -14.39 -21.03 -4.41
N GLU A 409 -13.95 -20.09 -3.58
CA GLU A 409 -13.36 -18.84 -4.04
C GLU A 409 -12.06 -19.08 -4.82
N TYR A 410 -11.19 -19.97 -4.35
CA TYR A 410 -9.96 -20.32 -5.04
C TYR A 410 -10.26 -20.88 -6.43
N CYS A 411 -11.23 -21.79 -6.54
CA CYS A 411 -11.63 -22.38 -7.81
C CYS A 411 -12.16 -21.34 -8.81
N ARG A 412 -12.89 -20.33 -8.31
CA ARG A 412 -13.38 -19.23 -9.13
C ARG A 412 -12.26 -18.27 -9.56
N CYS A 413 -11.29 -18.00 -8.68
CA CYS A 413 -10.20 -17.06 -8.96
C CYS A 413 -9.09 -17.67 -9.83
N TYR A 414 -8.89 -18.99 -9.76
CA TYR A 414 -7.80 -19.69 -10.44
C TYR A 414 -8.28 -20.94 -11.17
N PRO A 415 -9.27 -20.84 -12.09
CA PRO A 415 -9.87 -22.00 -12.74
C PRO A 415 -8.84 -22.85 -13.53
N ASP A 416 -7.85 -22.20 -14.16
CA ASP A 416 -6.80 -22.88 -14.94
C ASP A 416 -5.84 -23.74 -14.09
N ARG A 417 -5.95 -23.63 -12.76
CA ARG A 417 -5.13 -24.38 -11.79
C ARG A 417 -5.89 -25.50 -11.10
N VAL A 418 -7.14 -25.74 -11.51
CA VAL A 418 -8.05 -26.71 -10.89
C VAL A 418 -8.42 -27.76 -11.91
N GLN A 419 -8.16 -29.02 -11.58
CA GLN A 419 -8.64 -30.17 -12.33
C GLN A 419 -9.66 -30.92 -11.48
N THR A 420 -10.78 -31.32 -12.07
CA THR A 420 -11.80 -32.17 -11.41
C THR A 420 -11.66 -33.60 -11.92
N GLU A 421 -11.53 -34.56 -11.01
CA GLU A 421 -11.52 -35.99 -11.32
C GLU A 421 -12.95 -36.55 -11.47
N GLU A 422 -13.07 -37.76 -12.03
CA GLU A 422 -14.37 -38.42 -12.27
C GLU A 422 -15.19 -38.64 -10.99
N ASP A 423 -14.52 -38.84 -9.86
CA ASP A 423 -15.15 -39.01 -8.55
C ASP A 423 -15.55 -37.69 -7.86
N GLY A 424 -15.32 -36.55 -8.53
CA GLY A 424 -15.59 -35.21 -8.01
C GLY A 424 -14.48 -34.63 -7.13
N THR A 425 -13.35 -35.32 -6.96
CA THR A 425 -12.17 -34.79 -6.28
C THR A 425 -11.56 -33.64 -7.06
N LEU A 426 -11.08 -32.60 -6.37
CA LEU A 426 -10.36 -31.49 -7.00
C LEU A 426 -8.85 -31.64 -6.79
N LEU A 427 -8.10 -31.49 -7.88
CA LEU A 427 -6.64 -31.37 -7.87
C LEU A 427 -6.27 -29.91 -8.15
N LEU A 428 -5.60 -29.29 -7.20
CA LEU A 428 -5.08 -27.93 -7.32
C LEU A 428 -3.57 -27.99 -7.59
N THR A 429 -3.11 -27.24 -8.59
CA THR A 429 -1.68 -27.05 -8.85
C THR A 429 -1.26 -25.66 -8.41
N MET A 430 -0.37 -25.60 -7.41
CA MET A 430 0.27 -24.38 -6.93
C MET A 430 1.76 -24.40 -7.31
N ASP A 431 2.47 -23.29 -7.10
CA ASP A 431 3.89 -23.18 -7.41
C ASP A 431 4.74 -24.23 -6.68
N ARG A 432 4.47 -24.47 -5.39
CA ARG A 432 5.20 -25.41 -4.52
C ARG A 432 4.39 -26.57 -4.01
N HIS A 433 3.14 -26.71 -4.44
CA HIS A 433 2.26 -27.71 -3.89
C HIS A 433 1.37 -28.33 -4.95
N TRP A 434 1.14 -29.63 -4.82
CA TRP A 434 -0.05 -30.27 -5.35
C TRP A 434 -1.02 -30.52 -4.21
N VAL A 435 -2.29 -30.22 -4.44
CA VAL A 435 -3.31 -30.31 -3.39
C VAL A 435 -4.49 -31.12 -3.91
N ARG A 436 -4.81 -32.21 -3.24
CA ARG A 436 -6.00 -33.02 -3.51
C ARG A 436 -7.07 -32.67 -2.46
N CYS A 437 -8.25 -32.27 -2.91
CA CYS A 437 -9.36 -31.84 -2.07
C CYS A 437 -10.56 -32.77 -2.28
N GLU A 438 -10.86 -33.60 -1.27
CA GLU A 438 -11.98 -34.54 -1.30
C GLU A 438 -13.22 -33.91 -0.66
N ARG A 439 -14.37 -34.08 -1.33
CA ARG A 439 -15.65 -33.50 -0.93
C ARG A 439 -16.65 -34.62 -0.61
N ASN A 440 -17.56 -34.34 0.31
CA ASN A 440 -18.70 -35.25 0.55
C ASN A 440 -19.79 -35.08 -0.52
N GLY A 441 -20.85 -35.89 -0.44
CA GLY A 441 -21.98 -35.84 -1.38
C GLY A 441 -22.76 -34.52 -1.41
N ASN A 442 -22.55 -33.63 -0.44
CA ASN A 442 -23.14 -32.28 -0.40
C ASN A 442 -22.17 -31.21 -0.94
N GLY A 443 -20.98 -31.59 -1.41
CA GLY A 443 -19.96 -30.69 -1.95
C GLY A 443 -19.05 -30.06 -0.90
N ALA A 444 -19.22 -30.33 0.39
CA ALA A 444 -18.38 -29.77 1.45
C ALA A 444 -17.01 -30.48 1.51
N LEU A 445 -15.95 -29.71 1.71
CA LEU A 445 -14.58 -30.21 1.87
C LEU A 445 -14.48 -31.08 3.13
N THR A 446 -13.90 -32.27 2.98
CA THR A 446 -13.77 -33.24 4.08
C THR A 446 -12.34 -33.66 4.36
N ARG A 447 -11.50 -33.66 3.32
CA ARG A 447 -10.09 -34.03 3.43
C ARG A 447 -9.25 -33.26 2.43
N VAL A 448 -8.06 -32.88 2.85
CA VAL A 448 -7.05 -32.25 2.01
C VAL A 448 -5.76 -33.05 2.12
N ILE A 449 -5.18 -33.40 0.98
CA ILE A 449 -3.85 -34.02 0.90
C ILE A 449 -2.94 -33.05 0.17
N LEU A 450 -1.88 -32.64 0.85
CA LEU A 450 -0.89 -31.71 0.36
C LEU A 450 0.41 -32.44 0.09
N ARG A 451 0.98 -32.26 -1.11
CA ARG A 451 2.30 -32.78 -1.46
C ARG A 451 3.21 -31.66 -1.95
N SER A 452 4.45 -31.64 -1.46
CA SER A 452 5.47 -30.69 -1.95
C SER A 452 5.78 -30.90 -3.44
N ARG A 453 5.95 -29.78 -4.14
CA ARG A 453 6.33 -29.71 -5.54
C ARG A 453 7.71 -29.05 -5.65
N PHE A 454 8.69 -29.84 -6.08
CA PHE A 454 10.08 -29.44 -6.15
C PHE A 454 10.48 -28.90 -7.52
N MET A 455 11.50 -28.05 -7.50
CA MET A 455 12.16 -27.51 -8.69
C MET A 455 13.67 -27.52 -8.50
N VAL A 456 14.40 -27.93 -9.53
CA VAL A 456 15.85 -27.74 -9.62
C VAL A 456 16.13 -26.29 -10.06
N ARG A 457 16.90 -25.56 -9.27
CA ARG A 457 17.34 -24.19 -9.56
C ARG A 457 18.85 -24.19 -9.74
N PHE A 458 19.33 -23.82 -10.92
CA PHE A 458 20.76 -23.64 -11.15
C PHE A 458 21.32 -22.45 -10.36
N ASP A 459 22.60 -22.51 -10.00
CA ASP A 459 23.30 -21.30 -9.57
C ASP A 459 23.45 -20.32 -10.74
N ARG A 460 23.89 -19.09 -10.45
CA ARG A 460 23.99 -18.04 -11.47
C ARG A 460 24.90 -18.40 -12.64
N ASN A 461 25.98 -19.16 -12.41
CA ASN A 461 26.96 -19.51 -13.43
C ASN A 461 26.47 -20.67 -14.29
N ALA A 462 25.91 -21.71 -13.67
CA ALA A 462 25.29 -22.83 -14.35
C ALA A 462 24.07 -22.36 -15.16
N GLU A 463 23.25 -21.46 -14.62
CA GLU A 463 22.13 -20.86 -15.36
C GLU A 463 22.62 -20.10 -16.59
N ALA A 464 23.66 -19.28 -16.45
CA ALA A 464 24.26 -18.57 -17.58
C ALA A 464 24.80 -19.53 -18.64
N ALA A 465 25.49 -20.61 -18.23
CA ALA A 465 26.01 -21.63 -19.14
C ALA A 465 24.89 -22.38 -19.88
N VAL A 466 23.82 -22.78 -19.18
CA VAL A 466 22.64 -23.43 -19.77
C VAL A 466 21.96 -22.49 -20.78
N LYS A 467 21.71 -21.23 -20.40
CA LYS A 467 21.08 -20.23 -21.29
C LYS A 467 21.93 -19.92 -22.53
N ALA A 468 23.24 -19.82 -22.35
CA ALA A 468 24.19 -19.60 -23.44
C ALA A 468 24.46 -20.87 -24.26
N LYS A 469 23.92 -22.03 -23.85
CA LYS A 469 24.15 -23.35 -24.47
C LYS A 469 25.63 -23.74 -24.49
N LEU A 470 26.38 -23.29 -23.47
CA LEU A 470 27.80 -23.53 -23.27
C LEU A 470 27.99 -24.68 -22.26
N LEU A 471 27.40 -25.82 -22.56
CA LEU A 471 27.46 -27.02 -21.73
C LEU A 471 28.49 -28.00 -22.28
N HIS A 472 29.26 -28.62 -21.39
CA HIS A 472 30.13 -29.74 -21.74
C HIS A 472 29.30 -30.99 -22.08
N GLU A 473 29.87 -31.92 -22.85
CA GLU A 473 29.17 -33.16 -23.28
C GLU A 473 28.58 -33.95 -22.10
N ASN A 474 29.34 -34.09 -21.02
CA ASN A 474 28.88 -34.76 -19.80
C ASN A 474 27.71 -34.02 -19.11
N GLN A 475 27.66 -32.70 -19.20
CA GLN A 475 26.57 -31.87 -18.66
C GLN A 475 25.30 -32.00 -19.51
N CYS A 476 25.44 -32.02 -20.83
CA CYS A 476 24.35 -32.29 -21.76
C CYS A 476 23.76 -33.69 -21.54
N ALA A 477 24.61 -34.71 -21.42
CA ALA A 477 24.19 -36.07 -21.14
C ALA A 477 23.47 -36.21 -19.79
N ALA A 478 23.97 -35.55 -18.75
CA ALA A 478 23.32 -35.54 -17.44
C ALA A 478 21.93 -34.89 -17.48
N LEU A 479 21.78 -33.77 -18.20
CA LEU A 479 20.47 -33.14 -18.42
C LEU A 479 19.55 -34.03 -19.27
N GLY A 480 20.07 -34.67 -20.31
CA GLY A 480 19.31 -35.58 -21.16
C GLY A 480 18.72 -36.73 -20.37
N GLU A 481 19.52 -37.33 -19.49
CA GLU A 481 19.07 -38.41 -18.61
C GLU A 481 18.02 -37.94 -17.59
N VAL A 482 18.22 -36.79 -16.96
CA VAL A 482 17.24 -36.21 -16.01
C VAL A 482 15.92 -35.86 -16.70
N LEU A 483 15.98 -35.37 -17.93
CA LEU A 483 14.82 -34.91 -18.70
C LEU A 483 14.18 -36.01 -19.55
N GLY A 484 14.79 -37.20 -19.62
CA GLY A 484 14.35 -38.31 -20.46
C GLY A 484 14.42 -38.00 -21.97
N CYS A 485 15.42 -37.24 -22.42
CA CYS A 485 15.59 -36.84 -23.83
C CYS A 485 17.06 -36.94 -24.28
N SER A 486 17.30 -36.81 -25.58
CA SER A 486 18.65 -36.84 -26.14
C SER A 486 19.42 -35.54 -25.89
N ASP A 487 20.76 -35.62 -25.87
CA ASP A 487 21.65 -34.47 -25.73
C ASP A 487 21.38 -33.38 -26.78
N ARG A 488 21.00 -33.80 -28.00
CA ARG A 488 20.64 -32.90 -29.10
C ARG A 488 19.34 -32.14 -28.82
N GLU A 489 18.40 -32.75 -28.12
CA GLU A 489 17.17 -32.09 -27.67
C GLU A 489 17.47 -31.10 -26.54
N VAL A 490 18.31 -31.46 -25.58
CA VAL A 490 18.74 -30.56 -24.49
C VAL A 490 19.33 -29.25 -25.03
N VAL A 491 20.25 -29.34 -26.00
CA VAL A 491 20.90 -28.15 -26.59
C VAL A 491 19.90 -27.29 -27.40
N ARG A 492 18.84 -27.90 -27.91
CA ARG A 492 17.81 -27.19 -28.70
C ARG A 492 16.70 -26.59 -27.84
N MET A 493 16.46 -27.19 -26.68
CA MET A 493 15.42 -26.78 -25.72
C MET A 493 15.59 -25.30 -25.34
N SER A 494 14.46 -24.59 -25.24
CA SER A 494 14.48 -23.24 -24.69
C SER A 494 14.71 -23.29 -23.18
N TRP A 495 15.17 -22.17 -22.61
CA TRP A 495 15.33 -22.05 -21.17
C TRP A 495 13.98 -22.25 -20.45
N GLU A 496 12.89 -21.71 -21.00
CA GLU A 496 11.56 -21.82 -20.42
C GLU A 496 11.07 -23.27 -20.39
N GLU A 497 11.28 -24.01 -21.47
CA GLU A 497 10.92 -25.43 -21.53
C GLU A 497 11.76 -26.27 -20.56
N LEU A 498 13.07 -26.05 -20.53
CA LEU A 498 13.98 -26.74 -19.60
C LEU A 498 13.60 -26.49 -18.15
N ARG A 499 13.36 -25.21 -17.80
CA ARG A 499 12.92 -24.83 -16.45
C ARG A 499 11.58 -25.47 -16.08
N SER A 500 10.65 -25.57 -17.04
CA SER A 500 9.35 -26.22 -16.83
C SER A 500 9.52 -27.71 -16.50
N ARG A 501 10.36 -28.43 -17.25
CA ARG A 501 10.62 -29.86 -17.03
C ARG A 501 11.43 -30.17 -15.77
N LEU A 502 12.23 -29.22 -15.29
CA LEU A 502 12.94 -29.30 -14.01
C LEU A 502 12.11 -28.77 -12.82
N SER A 503 10.85 -28.43 -13.05
CA SER A 503 9.87 -28.07 -12.04
C SER A 503 8.77 -29.14 -11.97
N GLY A 504 7.99 -29.16 -10.88
CA GLY A 504 6.96 -30.19 -10.74
C GLY A 504 7.48 -31.57 -10.41
N LEU A 505 8.59 -31.65 -9.67
CA LEU A 505 9.18 -32.92 -9.26
C LEU A 505 8.68 -33.32 -7.86
N THR A 506 8.56 -34.62 -7.61
CA THR A 506 8.49 -35.14 -6.23
C THR A 506 9.86 -35.04 -5.56
N ARG A 507 9.92 -35.14 -4.23
CA ARG A 507 11.20 -35.08 -3.50
C ARG A 507 12.23 -36.11 -3.99
N PRO A 508 11.90 -37.40 -4.18
CA PRO A 508 12.88 -38.38 -4.67
C PRO A 508 13.39 -38.05 -6.08
N GLN A 509 12.50 -37.63 -6.98
CA GLN A 509 12.88 -37.22 -8.34
C GLN A 509 13.81 -36.00 -8.32
N ALA A 510 13.48 -35.00 -7.50
CA ALA A 510 14.29 -33.79 -7.37
C ALA A 510 15.68 -34.08 -6.80
N LEU A 511 15.76 -34.91 -5.75
CA LEU A 511 17.04 -35.32 -5.15
C LEU A 511 17.90 -36.12 -6.15
N ALA A 512 17.30 -37.05 -6.90
CA ALA A 512 17.98 -37.80 -7.93
C ALA A 512 18.51 -36.89 -9.05
N ALA A 513 17.67 -35.95 -9.52
CA ALA A 513 18.05 -34.95 -10.52
C ALA A 513 19.19 -34.05 -10.04
N GLN A 514 19.07 -33.48 -8.84
CA GLN A 514 20.10 -32.63 -8.26
C GLN A 514 21.43 -33.38 -8.12
N LYS A 515 21.40 -34.60 -7.57
CA LYS A 515 22.60 -35.42 -7.42
C LYS A 515 23.27 -35.64 -8.77
N LYS A 516 22.51 -36.07 -9.78
CA LYS A 516 23.03 -36.32 -11.13
C LYS A 516 23.67 -35.07 -11.74
N LEU A 517 23.02 -33.92 -11.63
CA LEU A 517 23.52 -32.67 -12.18
C LEU A 517 24.78 -32.19 -11.45
N ARG A 518 24.80 -32.24 -10.12
CA ARG A 518 25.97 -31.88 -9.31
C ARG A 518 27.16 -32.80 -9.56
N ASP A 519 26.94 -34.11 -9.67
CA ASP A 519 27.99 -35.10 -9.98
C ASP A 519 28.65 -34.83 -11.34
N ASN A 520 27.96 -34.10 -12.25
CA ASN A 520 28.46 -33.72 -13.58
C ASN A 520 28.87 -32.24 -13.68
N GLY A 521 29.04 -31.54 -12.55
CA GLY A 521 29.56 -30.18 -12.50
C GLY A 521 28.53 -29.08 -12.79
N LEU A 522 27.22 -29.40 -12.81
CA LEU A 522 26.15 -28.41 -12.85
C LEU A 522 25.69 -28.09 -11.42
N LEU A 523 26.16 -26.96 -10.91
CA LEU A 523 25.79 -26.47 -9.59
C LEU A 523 24.32 -26.03 -9.57
N CYS A 524 23.54 -26.68 -8.71
CA CYS A 524 22.11 -26.45 -8.58
C CYS A 524 21.60 -26.75 -7.18
N ASP A 525 20.53 -26.07 -6.78
CA ASP A 525 19.78 -26.26 -5.54
C ASP A 525 18.39 -26.80 -5.83
N LEU A 526 17.72 -27.26 -4.77
CA LEU A 526 16.32 -27.63 -4.81
C LEU A 526 15.49 -26.58 -4.09
N LEU A 527 14.33 -26.27 -4.68
CA LEU A 527 13.31 -25.48 -4.03
C LEU A 527 11.99 -26.27 -3.98
N PRO A 528 11.27 -26.29 -2.84
CA PRO A 528 11.75 -25.80 -1.56
C PRO A 528 13.00 -26.60 -1.11
N ILE A 529 13.84 -26.03 -0.25
CA ILE A 529 15.05 -26.72 0.22
C ILE A 529 14.60 -27.97 1.00
N PRO A 530 15.04 -29.19 0.66
CA PRO A 530 14.61 -30.38 1.40
C PRO A 530 14.98 -30.27 2.88
N ARG A 531 14.19 -30.88 3.77
CA ARG A 531 14.58 -31.08 5.18
C ARG A 531 15.99 -31.69 5.23
N ARG A 532 16.91 -31.07 5.97
CA ARG A 532 18.20 -31.70 6.33
C ARG A 532 17.85 -32.92 7.18
N VAL A 533 18.08 -34.11 6.62
CA VAL A 533 17.87 -35.39 7.32
C VAL A 533 18.96 -35.57 8.36
#